data_AF-A0A3B8WV51-F1
#
_entry.id   AF-A0A3B8WV51-F1
#
_cell.length_a   1.000
_cell.length_b   1.000
_cell.length_c   1.000
_cell.angle_alpha   90.00
_cell.angle_beta   90.00
_cell.angle_gamma   90.00
#
_symmetry.space_group_name_H-M   'P 1'
#
loop_
_entity.id
_entity.type
_entity.pdbx_description
1 polymer ?
#
loop_
_entity_poly.entity_id
_entity_poly.type
_entity_poly.pdbx_seq_one_letter_code
_entity_poly.pdbx_strand_id
1 'polypeptide(L)'
;HRGFTLLELLVAVTVMAVMSLFAYRGLNQLTDNSAHRQQQEQWLRQLQVGFTMIERDLLLAAPRSVRDGFGEPRAAFLATPGQENLLELTRSSAAPGSRSHPGFARISYQLRDNRLIRSRQPVLDTAVGNQPLETELLGGVELAELRFFSTAVAWLPYWPPAVGAEVVPKSVEITLQLAGRPAITRLLAVH
;
A
#
# COMPACT_ATOMS: atom_id res chain seq x y z
N HIS A 1 66.27 -13.68 -34.21
CA HIS A 1 65.19 -12.88 -33.59
C HIS A 1 64.28 -12.35 -34.70
N ARG A 2 63.16 -13.02 -34.98
CA ARG A 2 62.13 -12.44 -35.86
C ARG A 2 61.39 -11.39 -35.04
N GLY A 3 61.69 -10.11 -35.31
CA GLY A 3 61.02 -8.98 -34.67
C GLY A 3 59.55 -8.93 -35.12
N PHE A 4 58.67 -8.66 -34.17
CA PHE A 4 57.24 -8.42 -34.41
C PHE A 4 57.06 -7.39 -35.52
N THR A 5 56.12 -7.65 -36.44
CA THR A 5 55.80 -6.69 -37.49
C THR A 5 54.94 -5.55 -36.92
N LEU A 6 55.07 -4.33 -37.47
CA LEU A 6 54.20 -3.20 -37.10
C LEU A 6 52.71 -3.54 -37.29
N LEU A 7 52.42 -4.40 -38.27
CA LEU A 7 51.06 -4.86 -38.58
C LEU A 7 50.49 -5.74 -37.45
N GLU A 8 51.28 -6.64 -36.86
CA GLU A 8 50.83 -7.44 -35.71
C GLU A 8 50.48 -6.59 -34.50
N LEU A 9 51.28 -5.56 -34.21
CA LEU A 9 51.05 -4.68 -33.07
C LEU A 9 49.79 -3.83 -33.29
N LEU A 10 49.57 -3.37 -34.52
CA LEU A 10 48.34 -2.64 -34.90
C LEU A 10 47.10 -3.52 -34.78
N VAL A 11 47.15 -4.76 -35.27
CA VAL A 11 46.05 -5.72 -35.14
C VAL A 11 45.78 -6.03 -33.67
N ALA A 12 46.81 -6.26 -32.85
CA ALA A 12 46.67 -6.54 -31.43
C ALA A 12 46.00 -5.39 -30.67
N VAL A 13 46.43 -4.14 -30.90
CA VAL A 13 45.83 -2.96 -30.27
C VAL A 13 44.39 -2.75 -30.74
N THR A 14 44.11 -2.98 -32.02
CA THR A 14 42.74 -2.86 -32.57
C THR A 14 41.80 -3.87 -31.92
N VAL A 15 42.21 -5.14 -31.82
CA VAL A 15 41.43 -6.19 -31.16
C VAL A 15 41.24 -5.88 -29.67
N MET A 16 42.30 -5.44 -28.98
CA MET A 16 42.23 -5.03 -27.57
C MET A 16 41.29 -3.85 -27.35
N ALA A 17 41.30 -2.84 -28.22
CA ALA A 17 40.38 -1.71 -28.16
C ALA A 17 38.91 -2.13 -28.34
N VAL A 18 38.63 -3.02 -29.31
CA VAL A 18 37.28 -3.54 -29.54
C VAL A 18 36.80 -4.39 -28.36
N MET A 19 37.64 -5.27 -27.83
CA MET A 19 37.32 -6.07 -26.64
C MET A 19 37.04 -5.17 -25.42
N SER A 20 37.86 -4.13 -25.23
CA SER A 20 37.67 -3.16 -24.14
C SER A 20 36.34 -2.42 -24.27
N LEU A 21 35.94 -2.05 -25.49
CA LEU A 21 34.65 -1.43 -25.75
C LEU A 21 33.47 -2.36 -25.43
N PHE A 22 33.56 -3.65 -25.81
CA PHE A 22 32.52 -4.62 -25.47
C PHE A 22 32.45 -4.90 -23.98
N ALA A 23 33.58 -5.03 -23.28
CA ALA A 23 33.63 -5.19 -21.84
C ALA A 23 32.99 -3.98 -21.12
N TYR A 24 33.31 -2.76 -21.56
CA TYR A 24 32.73 -1.53 -21.02
C TYR A 24 31.21 -1.46 -21.24
N ARG A 25 30.74 -1.80 -22.44
CA ARG A 25 29.29 -1.85 -22.73
C ARG A 25 28.57 -2.91 -21.92
N GLY A 26 29.15 -4.10 -21.79
CA GLY A 26 28.59 -5.18 -20.97
C GLY A 26 28.48 -4.78 -19.51
N LEU A 27 29.51 -4.13 -18.96
CA LEU A 27 29.49 -3.60 -17.60
C LEU A 27 28.38 -2.57 -17.40
N ASN A 28 28.27 -1.58 -18.28
CA ASN A 28 27.23 -0.55 -18.19
C ASN A 28 25.81 -1.15 -18.27
N GLN A 29 25.60 -2.11 -19.17
CA GLN A 29 24.30 -2.78 -19.29
C GLN A 29 23.94 -3.57 -18.02
N LEU A 30 24.92 -4.20 -17.37
CA LEU A 30 24.70 -4.89 -16.10
C LEU A 30 24.39 -3.92 -14.96
N THR A 31 25.05 -2.77 -14.90
CA THR A 31 24.78 -1.74 -13.88
C THR A 31 23.38 -1.15 -14.06
N ASP A 32 22.98 -0.83 -15.28
CA ASP A 32 21.65 -0.26 -15.57
C ASP A 32 20.52 -1.26 -15.26
N ASN A 33 20.70 -2.53 -15.68
CA ASN A 33 19.76 -3.59 -15.36
C ASN A 33 19.66 -3.85 -13.85
N SER A 34 20.73 -3.63 -13.11
CA SER A 34 20.71 -3.78 -11.64
C SER A 34 19.96 -2.64 -10.98
N ALA A 35 20.14 -1.40 -11.45
CA ALA A 35 19.41 -0.24 -10.96
C ALA A 35 17.89 -0.37 -11.19
N HIS A 36 17.47 -0.75 -12.41
CA HIS A 36 16.06 -0.97 -12.72
C HIS A 36 15.42 -2.09 -11.89
N ARG A 37 16.14 -3.21 -11.69
CA ARG A 37 15.67 -4.30 -10.83
C ARG A 37 15.49 -3.84 -9.39
N GLN A 38 16.46 -3.10 -8.85
CA GLN A 38 16.39 -2.59 -7.47
C GLN A 38 15.18 -1.67 -7.28
N GLN A 39 14.89 -0.79 -8.23
CA GLN A 39 13.70 0.08 -8.18
C GLN A 39 12.39 -0.74 -8.18
N GLN A 40 12.32 -1.78 -9.02
CA GLN A 40 11.16 -2.66 -9.08
C GLN A 40 10.96 -3.45 -7.79
N GLU A 41 12.04 -3.96 -7.19
CA GLU A 41 11.99 -4.66 -5.90
C GLU A 41 11.54 -3.75 -4.75
N GLN A 42 12.05 -2.52 -4.70
CA GLN A 42 11.63 -1.53 -3.70
C GLN A 42 10.14 -1.24 -3.81
N TRP A 43 9.63 -1.04 -5.02
CA TRP A 43 8.20 -0.84 -5.28
C TRP A 43 7.36 -2.05 -4.84
N LEU A 44 7.72 -3.27 -5.25
CA LEU A 44 7.01 -4.49 -4.84
C LEU A 44 6.96 -4.63 -3.32
N ARG A 45 8.06 -4.29 -2.64
CA ARG A 45 8.15 -4.32 -1.18
C ARG A 45 7.21 -3.29 -0.56
N GLN A 46 7.17 -2.06 -1.06
CA GLN A 46 6.23 -1.04 -0.58
C GLN A 46 4.78 -1.49 -0.75
N LEU A 47 4.44 -2.00 -1.94
CA LEU A 47 3.11 -2.55 -2.22
C LEU A 47 2.72 -3.65 -1.23
N GLN A 48 3.62 -4.60 -0.99
CA GLN A 48 3.39 -5.69 -0.05
C GLN A 48 3.19 -5.19 1.39
N VAL A 49 4.03 -4.25 1.84
CA VAL A 49 3.92 -3.64 3.18
C VAL A 49 2.61 -2.90 3.33
N GLY A 50 2.22 -2.10 2.34
CA GLY A 50 0.95 -1.37 2.32
C GLY A 50 -0.25 -2.30 2.44
N PHE A 51 -0.34 -3.34 1.60
CA PHE A 51 -1.43 -4.32 1.70
C PHE A 51 -1.41 -5.11 3.00
N THR A 52 -0.24 -5.49 3.51
CA THR A 52 -0.13 -6.20 4.80
C THR A 52 -0.66 -5.34 5.95
N MET A 53 -0.43 -4.02 5.89
CA MET A 53 -0.93 -3.09 6.90
C MET A 53 -2.46 -2.96 6.83
N ILE A 54 -3.02 -2.88 5.62
CA ILE A 54 -4.46 -2.86 5.39
C ILE A 54 -5.13 -4.15 5.87
N GLU A 55 -4.59 -5.29 5.47
CA GLU A 55 -5.09 -6.61 5.86
C GLU A 55 -5.12 -6.77 7.38
N ARG A 56 -4.06 -6.36 8.08
CA ARG A 56 -4.03 -6.40 9.56
C ARG A 56 -5.08 -5.50 10.20
N ASP A 57 -5.40 -4.36 9.61
CA ASP A 57 -6.46 -3.50 10.13
C ASP A 57 -7.83 -4.12 9.93
N LEU A 58 -8.09 -4.72 8.77
CA LEU A 58 -9.34 -5.41 8.45
C LEU A 58 -9.54 -6.67 9.30
N LEU A 59 -8.49 -7.44 9.54
CA LEU A 59 -8.52 -8.61 10.43
C LEU A 59 -8.80 -8.25 11.89
N LEU A 60 -8.48 -7.03 12.29
CA LEU A 60 -8.70 -6.54 13.65
C LEU A 60 -9.87 -5.57 13.74
N ALA A 61 -10.65 -5.44 12.66
CA ALA A 61 -11.87 -4.66 12.64
C ALA A 61 -12.77 -5.12 13.79
N ALA A 62 -13.37 -4.16 14.48
CA ALA A 62 -14.25 -4.42 15.60
C ALA A 62 -15.63 -3.83 15.29
N PRO A 63 -16.73 -4.55 15.55
CA PRO A 63 -18.09 -4.06 15.34
C PRO A 63 -18.51 -3.04 16.42
N ARG A 64 -17.67 -2.03 16.66
CA ARG A 64 -17.83 -1.01 17.70
C ARG A 64 -17.95 0.37 17.07
N SER A 65 -19.13 0.97 17.20
CA SER A 65 -19.34 2.39 16.90
C SER A 65 -18.59 3.26 17.91
N VAL A 66 -18.21 4.44 17.47
CA VAL A 66 -17.50 5.43 18.28
C VAL A 66 -18.24 6.77 18.21
N ARG A 67 -17.84 7.73 19.04
CA ARG A 67 -18.28 9.12 18.90
C ARG A 67 -17.11 9.96 18.40
N ASP A 68 -17.37 10.89 17.50
CA ASP A 68 -16.36 11.83 17.06
C ASP A 68 -16.15 12.97 18.10
N GLY A 69 -15.28 13.94 17.77
CA GLY A 69 -14.96 15.06 18.65
C GLY A 69 -16.13 16.00 18.94
N PHE A 70 -17.24 15.90 18.20
CA PHE A 70 -18.48 16.64 18.43
C PHE A 70 -19.52 15.82 19.19
N GLY A 71 -19.21 14.56 19.52
CA GLY A 71 -20.11 13.65 20.22
C GLY A 71 -21.07 12.89 19.31
N GLU A 72 -20.98 13.08 17.98
CA GLU A 72 -21.85 12.43 17.02
C GLU A 72 -21.47 10.95 16.83
N PRO A 73 -22.45 10.04 16.70
CA PRO A 73 -22.17 8.63 16.51
C PRO A 73 -21.57 8.38 15.12
N ARG A 74 -20.46 7.65 15.07
CA ARG A 74 -19.82 7.15 13.85
C ARG A 74 -19.92 5.63 13.83
N ALA A 75 -20.34 5.08 12.70
CA ALA A 75 -20.44 3.64 12.49
C ALA A 75 -19.07 2.95 12.67
N ALA A 76 -19.09 1.69 13.10
CA ALA A 76 -17.88 0.90 13.31
C ALA A 76 -17.02 0.74 12.05
N PHE A 77 -17.68 0.68 10.90
CA PHE A 77 -17.09 0.58 9.58
C PHE A 77 -17.90 1.50 8.66
N LEU A 78 -17.23 2.38 7.95
CA LEU A 78 -17.85 3.42 7.14
C LEU A 78 -17.05 3.63 5.88
N ALA A 79 -17.70 3.51 4.73
CA ALA A 79 -17.14 3.83 3.45
C ALA A 79 -18.22 4.54 2.63
N THR A 80 -17.94 5.78 2.26
CA THR A 80 -18.83 6.59 1.43
C THR A 80 -18.25 6.64 0.02
N PRO A 81 -19.07 6.55 -1.04
CA PRO A 81 -18.57 6.71 -2.40
C PRO A 81 -17.81 8.03 -2.56
N GLY A 82 -16.61 7.96 -3.12
CA GLY A 82 -15.73 9.10 -3.29
C GLY A 82 -14.31 8.64 -3.55
N GLN A 83 -13.46 9.53 -4.07
CA GLN A 83 -12.06 9.19 -4.37
C GLN A 83 -11.10 9.50 -3.22
N GLU A 84 -11.44 10.43 -2.32
CA GLU A 84 -10.51 10.89 -1.29
C GLU A 84 -10.65 10.12 0.03
N ASN A 85 -11.86 9.97 0.57
CA ASN A 85 -12.10 9.24 1.83
C ASN A 85 -12.59 7.83 1.53
N LEU A 86 -11.67 6.87 1.57
CA LEU A 86 -11.92 5.51 1.08
C LEU A 86 -12.62 4.63 2.13
N LEU A 87 -12.14 4.68 3.36
CA LEU A 87 -12.60 3.80 4.43
C LEU A 87 -12.25 4.35 5.80
N GLU A 88 -13.20 4.30 6.72
CA GLU A 88 -12.96 4.42 8.16
C GLU A 88 -13.41 3.15 8.87
N LEU A 89 -12.60 2.69 9.82
CA LEU A 89 -12.98 1.57 10.69
C LEU A 89 -12.47 1.72 12.12
N THR A 90 -13.19 1.12 13.05
CA THR A 90 -12.72 0.86 14.40
C THR A 90 -12.02 -0.49 14.43
N ARG A 91 -10.82 -0.56 14.99
CA ARG A 91 -10.10 -1.84 15.21
C ARG A 91 -9.60 -1.98 16.63
N SER A 92 -9.41 -3.24 17.04
CA SER A 92 -8.69 -3.56 18.28
C SER A 92 -7.23 -3.12 18.19
N SER A 93 -6.75 -2.47 19.24
CA SER A 93 -5.37 -1.96 19.36
C SER A 93 -4.58 -2.61 20.49
N ALA A 94 -5.03 -3.77 20.98
CA ALA A 94 -4.32 -4.53 22.02
C ALA A 94 -2.84 -4.69 21.67
N ALA A 95 -1.97 -4.28 22.60
CA ALA A 95 -0.57 -4.63 22.53
C ALA A 95 -0.41 -6.15 22.74
N PRO A 96 0.46 -6.82 21.97
CA PRO A 96 0.76 -8.23 22.20
C PRO A 96 1.16 -8.48 23.66
N GLY A 97 0.47 -9.40 24.35
CA GLY A 97 0.74 -9.75 25.75
C GLY A 97 0.08 -8.86 26.81
N SER A 98 -0.67 -7.82 26.43
CA SER A 98 -1.41 -7.00 27.40
C SER A 98 -2.63 -7.74 27.96
N ARG A 99 -2.72 -7.87 29.29
CA ARG A 99 -3.92 -8.30 30.02
C ARG A 99 -4.87 -7.14 30.36
N SER A 100 -4.47 -5.90 30.06
CA SER A 100 -5.36 -4.73 30.17
C SER A 100 -6.32 -4.70 28.99
N HIS A 101 -7.52 -4.17 29.20
CA HIS A 101 -8.60 -4.14 28.19
C HIS A 101 -8.06 -3.69 26.83
N PRO A 102 -8.36 -4.41 25.73
CA PRO A 102 -7.95 -4.01 24.39
C PRO A 102 -8.41 -2.58 24.15
N GLY A 103 -7.45 -1.66 23.95
CA GLY A 103 -7.76 -0.34 23.45
C GLY A 103 -8.40 -0.45 22.07
N PHE A 104 -9.06 0.62 21.63
CA PHE A 104 -9.55 0.73 20.26
C PHE A 104 -8.84 1.89 19.57
N ALA A 105 -8.60 1.72 18.28
CA ALA A 105 -8.14 2.79 17.41
C ALA A 105 -9.13 2.97 16.26
N ARG A 106 -9.37 4.23 15.91
CA ARG A 106 -10.01 4.61 14.67
C ARG A 106 -8.93 4.70 13.60
N ILE A 107 -9.13 3.97 12.51
CA ILE A 107 -8.29 4.00 11.33
C ILE A 107 -9.08 4.66 10.21
N SER A 108 -8.43 5.53 9.44
CA SER A 108 -8.96 6.01 8.18
C SER A 108 -7.94 5.83 7.06
N TYR A 109 -8.46 5.56 5.88
CA TYR A 109 -7.73 5.45 4.62
C TYR A 109 -8.17 6.56 3.69
N GLN A 110 -7.20 7.32 3.21
CA GLN A 110 -7.45 8.44 2.32
C GLN A 110 -6.51 8.42 1.13
N LEU A 111 -7.00 8.82 -0.03
CA LEU A 111 -6.19 9.14 -1.19
C LEU A 111 -6.04 10.67 -1.26
N ARG A 112 -4.81 11.17 -1.08
CA ARG A 112 -4.50 12.61 -1.06
C ARG A 112 -3.20 12.86 -1.81
N ASP A 113 -3.20 13.77 -2.78
CA ASP A 113 -2.02 14.10 -3.59
C ASP A 113 -1.35 12.85 -4.21
N ASN A 114 -2.16 11.95 -4.78
CA ASN A 114 -1.70 10.66 -5.34
C ASN A 114 -0.99 9.75 -4.32
N ARG A 115 -1.27 9.90 -3.02
CA ARG A 115 -0.74 9.05 -1.95
C ARG A 115 -1.88 8.38 -1.19
N LEU A 116 -1.75 7.08 -1.00
CA LEU A 116 -2.61 6.34 -0.08
C LEU A 116 -2.08 6.52 1.34
N ILE A 117 -2.82 7.29 2.13
CA ILE A 117 -2.49 7.64 3.51
C ILE A 117 -3.37 6.82 4.45
N ARG A 118 -2.75 6.27 5.48
CA ARG A 118 -3.40 5.62 6.60
C ARG A 118 -3.25 6.49 7.84
N SER A 119 -4.34 6.86 8.46
CA SER A 119 -4.36 7.67 9.69
C SER A 119 -4.85 6.83 10.86
N ARG A 120 -4.23 6.99 12.03
CA ARG A 120 -4.59 6.29 13.28
C ARG A 120 -4.87 7.28 14.39
N GLN A 121 -6.01 7.11 15.07
CA GLN A 121 -6.40 7.88 16.25
C GLN A 121 -6.84 6.93 17.37
N PRO A 122 -6.40 7.13 18.63
CA PRO A 122 -6.97 6.42 19.78
C PRO A 122 -8.44 6.81 19.99
N VAL A 123 -9.31 5.85 20.33
CA VAL A 123 -10.75 6.11 20.54
C VAL A 123 -11.06 6.70 21.92
N LEU A 124 -10.27 6.36 22.94
CA LEU A 124 -10.48 6.81 24.32
C LEU A 124 -9.94 8.23 24.60
N ASP A 125 -9.12 8.77 23.68
CA ASP A 125 -8.44 10.06 23.82
C ASP A 125 -8.81 11.03 22.67
N THR A 126 -10.07 11.04 22.23
CA THR A 126 -10.60 12.02 21.26
C THR A 126 -10.86 13.39 21.90
N ALA A 127 -9.94 13.86 22.75
CA ALA A 127 -9.93 15.26 23.13
C ALA A 127 -9.68 16.12 21.86
N VAL A 128 -10.45 17.20 21.71
CA VAL A 128 -10.30 18.16 20.61
C VAL A 128 -8.84 18.59 20.54
N GLY A 129 -8.16 18.27 19.43
CA GLY A 129 -6.77 18.66 19.17
C GLY A 129 -5.74 17.53 19.02
N ASN A 130 -6.09 16.27 19.29
CA ASN A 130 -5.14 15.17 19.06
C ASN A 130 -5.02 14.88 17.55
N GLN A 131 -3.85 15.18 16.97
CA GLN A 131 -3.62 14.96 15.54
C GLN A 131 -3.51 13.45 15.24
N PRO A 132 -4.15 12.96 14.16
CA PRO A 132 -3.98 11.58 13.74
C PRO A 132 -2.50 11.28 13.44
N LEU A 133 -2.05 10.09 13.82
CA LEU A 133 -0.79 9.57 13.32
C LEU A 133 -0.99 9.11 11.87
N GLU A 134 -0.50 9.89 10.91
CA GLU A 134 -0.55 9.55 9.49
C GLU A 134 0.66 8.71 9.07
N THR A 135 0.44 7.80 8.12
CA THR A 135 1.47 6.97 7.50
C THR A 135 1.15 6.86 6.01
N GLU A 136 2.09 7.28 5.17
CA GLU A 136 2.00 7.02 3.74
C GLU A 136 2.26 5.53 3.48
N LEU A 137 1.27 4.85 2.89
CA LEU A 137 1.40 3.44 2.53
C LEU A 137 2.00 3.28 1.14
N LEU A 138 1.50 4.06 0.19
CA LEU A 138 1.88 3.99 -1.23
C LEU A 138 1.79 5.37 -1.87
N GLY A 139 2.84 5.75 -2.60
CA GLY A 139 2.84 6.92 -3.47
C GLY A 139 2.53 6.55 -4.92
N GLY A 140 2.14 7.56 -5.71
CA GLY A 140 1.83 7.40 -7.14
C GLY A 140 0.53 6.63 -7.41
N VAL A 141 -0.41 6.64 -6.46
CA VAL A 141 -1.74 6.05 -6.62
C VAL A 141 -2.62 7.06 -7.34
N GLU A 142 -3.07 6.74 -8.54
CA GLU A 142 -3.95 7.58 -9.36
C GLU A 142 -5.42 7.34 -9.05
N LEU A 143 -5.77 6.10 -8.70
CA LEU A 143 -7.12 5.72 -8.32
C LEU A 143 -7.09 4.60 -7.28
N ALA A 144 -8.00 4.69 -6.32
CA ALA A 144 -8.25 3.67 -5.33
C ALA A 144 -9.76 3.47 -5.20
N GLU A 145 -10.21 2.24 -5.41
CA GLU A 145 -11.61 1.85 -5.34
C GLU A 145 -11.78 0.68 -4.37
N LEU A 146 -12.82 0.76 -3.54
CA LEU A 146 -13.16 -0.28 -2.58
C LEU A 146 -14.58 -0.78 -2.85
N ARG A 147 -14.74 -2.11 -2.77
CA ARG A 147 -16.04 -2.76 -2.71
C ARG A 147 -16.13 -3.64 -1.47
N PHE A 148 -17.33 -3.82 -0.96
CA PHE A 148 -17.59 -4.48 0.30
C PHE A 148 -18.61 -5.59 0.09
N PHE A 149 -18.31 -6.79 0.57
CA PHE A 149 -19.22 -7.93 0.44
C PHE A 149 -20.13 -8.04 1.67
N SER A 150 -21.44 -7.94 1.43
CA SER A 150 -22.49 -8.27 2.38
C SER A 150 -23.12 -9.62 2.06
N THR A 151 -23.47 -10.42 3.08
CA THR A 151 -24.24 -11.65 2.83
C THR A 151 -25.69 -11.38 2.41
N ALA A 152 -26.21 -10.18 2.65
CA ALA A 152 -27.61 -9.83 2.35
C ALA A 152 -27.79 -9.28 0.93
N VAL A 153 -26.82 -8.49 0.43
CA VAL A 153 -26.96 -7.72 -0.83
C VAL A 153 -25.81 -8.00 -1.82
N ALA A 154 -24.86 -8.88 -1.46
CA ALA A 154 -23.61 -9.13 -2.19
C ALA A 154 -22.68 -7.89 -2.20
N TRP A 155 -22.04 -7.59 -3.35
CA TRP A 155 -21.03 -6.53 -3.46
C TRP A 155 -21.62 -5.13 -3.51
N LEU A 156 -21.10 -4.22 -2.69
CA LEU A 156 -21.53 -2.83 -2.57
C LEU A 156 -20.33 -1.87 -2.67
N PRO A 157 -20.48 -0.69 -3.30
CA PRO A 157 -19.43 0.32 -3.36
C PRO A 157 -19.39 1.24 -2.13
N TYR A 158 -20.20 0.95 -1.11
CA TYR A 158 -20.30 1.71 0.12
C TYR A 158 -20.60 0.79 1.30
N TRP A 159 -20.41 1.31 2.51
CA TRP A 159 -20.77 0.64 3.75
C TRP A 159 -21.14 1.69 4.81
N PRO A 160 -22.16 1.48 5.65
CA PRO A 160 -23.02 0.29 5.77
C PRO A 160 -24.15 0.22 4.73
N PRO A 161 -24.66 -0.98 4.41
CA PRO A 161 -25.87 -1.13 3.61
C PRO A 161 -27.11 -0.64 4.37
N ALA A 162 -28.14 -0.20 3.63
CA ALA A 162 -29.45 0.12 4.22
C ALA A 162 -30.24 -1.13 4.65
N VAL A 163 -29.91 -2.28 4.07
CA VAL A 163 -30.55 -3.58 4.33
C VAL A 163 -29.51 -4.56 4.86
N GLY A 164 -29.86 -5.25 5.94
CA GLY A 164 -28.96 -6.17 6.65
C GLY A 164 -28.53 -5.61 8.01
N ALA A 165 -28.19 -6.51 8.93
CA ALA A 165 -27.76 -6.18 10.29
C ALA A 165 -26.24 -6.23 10.46
N GLU A 166 -25.49 -6.41 9.37
CA GLU A 166 -24.04 -6.54 9.41
C GLU A 166 -23.39 -5.21 9.77
N VAL A 167 -22.63 -5.19 10.87
CA VAL A 167 -21.91 -4.00 11.33
C VAL A 167 -20.62 -3.78 10.51
N VAL A 168 -20.01 -4.88 10.08
CA VAL A 168 -18.80 -4.91 9.24
C VAL A 168 -19.04 -5.84 8.05
N PRO A 169 -18.42 -5.60 6.88
CA PRO A 169 -18.51 -6.51 5.74
C PRO A 169 -17.78 -7.84 6.02
N LYS A 170 -18.00 -8.86 5.19
CA LYS A 170 -17.22 -10.12 5.27
C LYS A 170 -15.88 -10.03 4.56
N SER A 171 -15.81 -9.22 3.51
CA SER A 171 -14.59 -8.98 2.76
C SER A 171 -14.62 -7.61 2.11
N VAL A 172 -13.42 -7.09 1.85
CA VAL A 172 -13.18 -5.87 1.09
C VAL A 172 -12.36 -6.23 -0.15
N GLU A 173 -12.84 -5.83 -1.31
CA GLU A 173 -12.04 -5.80 -2.52
C GLU A 173 -11.44 -4.41 -2.68
N ILE A 174 -10.13 -4.34 -2.88
CA ILE A 174 -9.39 -3.10 -3.08
C ILE A 174 -8.76 -3.16 -4.46
N THR A 175 -9.04 -2.15 -5.28
CA THR A 175 -8.43 -1.95 -6.59
C THR A 175 -7.61 -0.67 -6.57
N LEU A 176 -6.32 -0.77 -6.84
CA LEU A 176 -5.39 0.35 -6.90
C LEU A 176 -4.82 0.48 -8.32
N GLN A 177 -4.91 1.68 -8.89
CA GLN A 177 -4.26 2.05 -10.13
C GLN A 177 -3.08 2.98 -9.80
N LEU A 178 -1.87 2.57 -10.18
CA LEU A 178 -0.66 3.35 -9.96
C LEU A 178 -0.14 3.92 -11.29
N ALA A 179 0.51 5.08 -11.22
CA ALA A 179 1.06 5.75 -12.39
C ALA A 179 1.97 4.84 -13.22
N GLY A 180 1.65 4.71 -14.51
CA GLY A 180 2.41 3.90 -15.46
C GLY A 180 2.37 2.38 -15.20
N ARG A 181 1.43 1.88 -14.38
CA ARG A 181 1.32 0.46 -14.02
C ARG A 181 -0.10 -0.07 -14.25
N PRO A 182 -0.31 -1.37 -14.47
CA PRO A 182 -1.64 -1.95 -14.51
C PRO A 182 -2.30 -1.90 -13.13
N ALA A 183 -3.64 -1.88 -13.12
CA ALA A 183 -4.43 -1.94 -11.89
C ALA A 183 -4.14 -3.24 -11.13
N ILE A 184 -4.14 -3.14 -9.79
CA ILE A 184 -3.91 -4.24 -8.88
C ILE A 184 -5.14 -4.40 -8.00
N THR A 185 -5.76 -5.58 -8.07
CA THR A 185 -6.91 -5.92 -7.24
C THR A 185 -6.51 -6.95 -6.17
N ARG A 186 -7.01 -6.76 -4.95
CA ARG A 186 -6.86 -7.67 -3.81
C ARG A 186 -8.20 -7.86 -3.11
N LEU A 187 -8.52 -9.11 -2.79
CA LEU A 187 -9.65 -9.47 -1.96
C LEU A 187 -9.15 -9.79 -0.55
N LEU A 188 -9.61 -9.05 0.45
CA LEU A 188 -9.17 -9.16 1.83
C LEU A 188 -10.35 -9.53 2.73
N ALA A 189 -10.16 -10.47 3.65
CA ALA A 189 -11.18 -10.85 4.61
C ALA A 189 -11.29 -9.82 5.75
N VAL A 190 -12.49 -9.72 6.32
CA VAL A 190 -12.77 -8.91 7.52
C VAL A 190 -13.29 -9.86 8.60
N HIS A 191 -12.80 -9.70 9.83
CA HIS A 191 -13.07 -10.61 10.93
C HIS A 191 -13.96 -10.01 12.03
#